data_AF-A0A3C1PI52-F1
#
_entry.id   AF-A0A3C1PI52-F1
#
_cell.length_a   1.000
_cell.length_b   1.000
_cell.length_c   1.000
_cell.angle_alpha   90.00
_cell.angle_beta   90.00
_cell.angle_gamma   90.00
#
_symmetry.space_group_name_H-M   'P 1'
#
loop_
_entity.id
_entity.type
_entity.pdbx_description
1 polymer ?
#
loop_
_entity_poly.entity_id
_entity_poly.type
_entity_poly.pdbx_seq_one_letter_code
_entity_poly.pdbx_strand_id
1 'polypeptide(L)'
;NGKRSLVTQTKVFKTSEINSIYPKHLQTDRYEIYIYPSEAILGSQQDGIYGLLDELNAYYWGTKTDFDLYNFYQLKANNTEGWVDFYQGFYGTCFAYLEFKSYMLTYMLYAKQKYPEIYTQILANTNFLESFGMVDSNWMKLILQFNSLKQNFVNAQKIAGTEVYDSEEFMFIGGSGLGTFRDIYAKFNAELSAEKYETMAKAMGLKTAAGLELK
;
A
#
# COMPACT_ATOMS: atom_id res chain seq x y z
N ASN A 1 -7.35 -8.40 26.29
CA ASN A 1 -6.05 -7.94 26.83
C ASN A 1 -5.11 -7.58 25.68
N GLY A 2 -5.12 -6.32 25.23
CA GLY A 2 -4.24 -5.86 24.15
C GLY A 2 -2.83 -5.64 24.70
N LYS A 3 -1.88 -6.48 24.27
CA LYS A 3 -0.45 -6.26 24.52
C LYS A 3 -0.07 -4.94 23.83
N ARG A 4 0.34 -3.92 24.58
CA ARG A 4 0.94 -2.72 23.98
C ARG A 4 2.27 -3.13 23.37
N SER A 5 2.39 -3.03 22.04
CA SER A 5 3.67 -3.19 21.34
C SER A 5 4.27 -1.80 21.16
N LEU A 6 5.35 -1.51 21.89
CA LEU A 6 6.11 -0.27 21.72
C LEU A 6 7.26 -0.56 20.76
N VAL A 7 7.27 0.10 19.60
CA VAL A 7 8.37 -0.01 18.64
C VAL A 7 9.47 0.96 19.05
N THR A 8 10.52 0.45 19.69
CA THR A 8 11.71 1.26 19.97
C THR A 8 12.51 1.44 18.69
N GLN A 9 12.77 2.68 18.27
CA GLN A 9 13.57 2.94 17.08
C GLN A 9 15.06 2.59 17.32
N THR A 10 15.70 2.03 16.32
CA THR A 10 17.15 1.79 16.28
C THR A 10 17.83 2.83 15.38
N LYS A 11 19.14 2.73 15.15
CA LYS A 11 19.82 3.61 14.19
C LYS A 11 19.21 3.45 12.79
N VAL A 12 19.08 4.57 12.09
CA VAL A 12 18.52 4.64 10.73
C VAL A 12 19.41 5.45 9.80
N PHE A 13 19.09 5.40 8.51
CA PHE A 13 19.64 6.26 7.47
C PHE A 13 18.48 6.84 6.65
N LYS A 14 18.77 7.84 5.82
CA LYS A 14 17.73 8.56 5.08
C LYS A 14 17.15 7.68 3.98
N THR A 15 15.82 7.65 3.81
CA THR A 15 15.22 6.87 2.70
C THR A 15 15.67 7.38 1.34
N SER A 16 16.06 8.65 1.20
CA SER A 16 16.62 9.19 -0.05
C SER A 16 17.85 8.44 -0.57
N GLU A 17 18.60 7.77 0.32
CA GLU A 17 19.78 7.00 -0.08
C GLU A 17 19.44 5.80 -0.96
N ILE A 18 18.24 5.25 -0.84
CA ILE A 18 17.84 4.08 -1.63
C ILE A 18 17.57 4.44 -3.09
N ASN A 19 17.47 5.73 -3.45
CA ASN A 19 17.30 6.20 -4.82
C ASN A 19 18.32 5.57 -5.79
N SER A 20 19.57 5.35 -5.35
CA SER A 20 20.61 4.78 -6.20
C SER A 20 20.31 3.35 -6.67
N ILE A 21 19.43 2.62 -5.99
CA ILE A 21 19.06 1.24 -6.33
C ILE A 21 17.56 1.05 -6.59
N TYR A 22 16.76 2.10 -6.40
CA TYR A 22 15.31 2.00 -6.56
C TYR A 22 14.92 2.00 -8.05
N PRO A 23 14.09 1.04 -8.52
CA PRO A 23 13.78 0.91 -9.94
C PRO A 23 13.07 2.14 -10.52
N LYS A 24 13.57 2.64 -11.66
CA LYS A 24 13.05 3.87 -12.29
C LYS A 24 11.59 3.73 -12.75
N HIS A 25 11.18 2.55 -13.20
CA HIS A 25 9.81 2.27 -13.64
C HIS A 25 8.78 2.19 -12.50
N LEU A 26 9.22 2.26 -11.24
CA LEU A 26 8.36 2.28 -10.05
C LEU A 26 8.33 3.65 -9.37
N GLN A 27 8.93 4.68 -9.98
CA GLN A 27 8.93 6.03 -9.43
C GLN A 27 7.58 6.70 -9.73
N THR A 28 6.79 6.87 -8.67
CA THR A 28 5.46 7.51 -8.65
C THR A 28 5.51 8.84 -7.91
N ASP A 29 4.40 9.57 -7.84
CA ASP A 29 4.34 10.81 -7.05
C ASP A 29 4.69 10.59 -5.56
N ARG A 30 4.29 9.45 -4.97
CA ARG A 30 4.69 9.12 -3.59
C ARG A 30 6.17 8.80 -3.46
N TYR A 31 6.81 8.29 -4.51
CA TYR A 31 8.25 8.10 -4.50
C TYR A 31 8.97 9.45 -4.31
N GLU A 32 8.53 10.50 -5.00
CA GLU A 32 9.12 11.83 -4.85
C GLU A 32 8.94 12.36 -3.42
N ILE A 33 7.74 12.19 -2.86
CA ILE A 33 7.42 12.63 -1.48
C ILE A 33 8.29 11.90 -0.45
N TYR A 34 8.38 10.57 -0.52
CA TYR A 34 8.90 9.77 0.59
C TYR A 34 10.34 9.29 0.40
N ILE A 35 10.82 9.26 -0.85
CA ILE A 35 12.14 8.75 -1.21
C ILE A 35 13.01 9.87 -1.78
N TYR A 36 12.75 10.34 -3.00
CA TYR A 36 13.62 11.31 -3.66
C TYR A 36 12.94 12.00 -4.86
N PRO A 37 13.03 13.33 -5.02
CA PRO A 37 13.59 14.29 -4.07
C PRO A 37 12.62 14.56 -2.92
N SER A 38 13.01 14.21 -1.69
CA SER A 38 12.13 14.26 -0.51
C SER A 38 12.62 15.29 0.50
N GLU A 39 11.70 15.95 1.19
CA GLU A 39 12.01 16.96 2.20
C GLU A 39 12.64 16.36 3.45
N ALA A 40 13.75 16.93 3.92
CA ALA A 40 14.50 16.42 5.08
C ALA A 40 13.72 16.42 6.40
N ILE A 41 12.57 17.11 6.46
CA ILE A 41 11.71 17.17 7.65
C ILE A 41 10.74 15.99 7.76
N LEU A 42 10.55 15.22 6.69
CA LEU A 42 9.59 14.12 6.67
C LEU A 42 10.08 12.96 7.54
N GLY A 43 9.13 12.27 8.19
CA GLY A 43 9.43 11.12 9.04
C GLY A 43 10.19 10.02 8.30
N SER A 44 9.93 9.81 7.00
CA SER A 44 10.71 8.87 6.18
C SER A 44 12.19 9.26 6.08
N GLN A 45 12.53 10.55 6.13
CA GLN A 45 13.92 11.02 6.09
C GLN A 45 14.58 11.07 7.48
N GLN A 46 13.81 11.37 8.55
CA GLN A 46 14.33 11.47 9.92
C GLN A 46 14.42 10.11 10.61
N ASP A 47 13.36 9.31 10.48
CA ASP A 47 13.15 8.05 11.18
C ASP A 47 13.31 6.83 10.25
N GLY A 48 13.72 7.05 8.99
CA GLY A 48 14.03 6.01 8.03
C GLY A 48 12.87 5.02 7.83
N ILE A 49 13.17 3.73 8.02
CA ILE A 49 12.18 2.66 7.87
C ILE A 49 11.02 2.75 8.88
N TYR A 50 11.23 3.37 10.04
CA TYR A 50 10.17 3.55 11.04
C TYR A 50 9.16 4.58 10.55
N GLY A 51 9.64 5.70 10.01
CA GLY A 51 8.79 6.69 9.35
C GLY A 51 8.03 6.11 8.16
N LEU A 52 8.66 5.25 7.34
CA LEU A 52 7.95 4.54 6.27
C LEU A 52 6.81 3.64 6.78
N LEU A 53 6.99 2.99 7.93
CA LEU A 53 5.94 2.16 8.52
C LEU A 53 4.79 3.02 9.05
N ASP A 54 5.08 4.17 9.65
CA ASP A 54 4.06 5.11 10.12
C ASP A 54 3.20 5.62 8.96
N GLU A 55 3.83 6.00 7.83
CA GLU A 55 3.15 6.42 6.61
C GLU A 55 2.31 5.28 5.99
N LEU A 56 2.87 4.07 5.89
CA LEU A 56 2.12 2.89 5.40
C LEU A 56 0.87 2.62 6.26
N ASN A 57 0.98 2.78 7.58
CA ASN A 57 -0.14 2.62 8.49
C ASN A 57 -1.14 3.79 8.39
N ALA A 58 -0.69 5.01 8.15
CA ALA A 58 -1.58 6.15 7.89
C ALA A 58 -2.41 5.94 6.63
N TYR A 59 -1.79 5.53 5.52
CA TYR A 59 -2.51 5.18 4.28
C TYR A 59 -3.46 4.00 4.48
N TYR A 60 -3.09 3.01 5.31
CA TYR A 60 -3.99 1.90 5.65
C TYR A 60 -5.28 2.43 6.27
N TRP A 61 -5.17 3.26 7.30
CA TRP A 61 -6.35 3.77 8.00
C TRP A 61 -7.20 4.68 7.14
N GLY A 62 -6.58 5.56 6.33
CA GLY A 62 -7.33 6.39 5.37
C GLY A 62 -8.13 5.53 4.38
N THR A 63 -7.47 4.58 3.72
CA THR A 63 -8.12 3.69 2.75
C THR A 63 -9.18 2.79 3.39
N LYS A 64 -8.94 2.34 4.62
CA LYS A 64 -9.90 1.56 5.40
C LYS A 64 -11.13 2.39 5.78
N THR A 65 -10.96 3.66 6.10
CA THR A 65 -12.06 4.58 6.33
C THR A 65 -12.91 4.73 5.07
N ASP A 66 -12.29 4.96 3.92
CA ASP A 66 -13.01 5.03 2.64
C ASP A 66 -13.82 3.77 2.36
N PHE A 67 -13.22 2.59 2.60
CA PHE A 67 -13.90 1.30 2.49
C PHE A 67 -15.09 1.16 3.46
N ASP A 68 -14.92 1.56 4.73
CA ASP A 68 -15.96 1.44 5.76
C ASP A 68 -17.16 2.38 5.51
N LEU A 69 -16.97 3.43 4.71
CA LEU A 69 -18.03 4.33 4.30
C LEU A 69 -18.99 3.71 3.27
N TYR A 70 -18.75 2.50 2.77
CA TYR A 70 -19.63 1.84 1.79
C TYR A 70 -21.12 1.88 2.18
N ASN A 71 -21.44 1.53 3.43
CA ASN A 71 -22.82 1.52 3.92
C ASN A 71 -23.42 2.93 3.96
N PHE A 72 -22.61 3.95 4.21
CA PHE A 72 -23.05 5.34 4.13
C PHE A 72 -23.46 5.70 2.70
N TYR A 73 -22.63 5.38 1.70
CA TYR A 73 -22.97 5.61 0.29
C TYR A 73 -24.24 4.86 -0.11
N GLN A 74 -24.37 3.59 0.27
CA GLN A 74 -25.56 2.79 -0.02
C GLN A 74 -26.86 3.40 0.54
N LEU A 75 -26.78 4.05 1.71
CA LEU A 75 -27.96 4.60 2.40
C LEU A 75 -28.23 6.07 2.10
N LYS A 76 -27.20 6.85 1.80
CA LYS A 76 -27.26 8.33 1.77
C LYS A 76 -26.83 8.95 0.44
N ALA A 77 -26.09 8.22 -0.39
CA ALA A 77 -25.59 8.70 -1.67
C ALA A 77 -25.66 7.58 -2.74
N ASN A 78 -26.77 6.84 -2.77
CA ASN A 78 -26.97 5.72 -3.69
C ASN A 78 -27.37 6.21 -5.08
N ASN A 79 -26.43 6.87 -5.74
CA ASN A 79 -26.52 7.36 -7.10
C ASN A 79 -25.15 7.23 -7.76
N THR A 80 -25.08 7.52 -9.06
CA THR A 80 -23.84 7.40 -9.83
C THR A 80 -22.68 8.18 -9.21
N GLU A 81 -22.90 9.45 -8.84
CA GLU A 81 -21.85 10.31 -8.29
C GLU A 81 -21.32 9.78 -6.96
N GLY A 82 -22.21 9.33 -6.06
CA GLY A 82 -21.81 8.75 -4.78
C GLY A 82 -21.01 7.46 -4.95
N TRP A 83 -21.36 6.60 -5.91
CA TRP A 83 -20.56 5.41 -6.18
C TRP A 83 -19.19 5.74 -6.78
N VAL A 84 -19.12 6.73 -7.67
CA VAL A 84 -17.85 7.22 -8.21
C VAL A 84 -16.96 7.76 -7.09
N ASP A 85 -17.52 8.57 -6.19
CA ASP A 85 -16.80 9.14 -5.05
C ASP A 85 -16.26 8.05 -4.10
N PHE A 86 -17.09 7.07 -3.74
CA PHE A 86 -16.68 5.91 -2.95
C PHE A 86 -15.50 5.15 -3.57
N TYR A 87 -15.61 4.78 -4.85
CA TYR A 87 -14.57 4.02 -5.54
C TYR A 87 -13.30 4.85 -5.76
N GLN A 88 -13.44 6.15 -6.04
CA GLN A 88 -12.33 7.08 -6.22
C GLN A 88 -11.53 7.24 -4.92
N GLY A 89 -12.20 7.30 -3.77
CA GLY A 89 -11.54 7.32 -2.45
C GLY A 89 -10.66 6.09 -2.25
N PHE A 90 -11.22 4.89 -2.42
CA PHE A 90 -10.46 3.65 -2.25
C PHE A 90 -9.32 3.50 -3.29
N TYR A 91 -9.62 3.66 -4.57
CA TYR A 91 -8.62 3.46 -5.63
C TYR A 91 -7.50 4.49 -5.59
N GLY A 92 -7.77 5.73 -5.16
CA GLY A 92 -6.78 6.80 -5.07
C GLY A 92 -5.64 6.54 -4.08
N THR A 93 -5.83 5.63 -3.12
CA THR A 93 -4.84 5.36 -2.06
C THR A 93 -4.46 3.89 -1.90
N CYS A 94 -5.23 2.94 -2.41
CA CYS A 94 -4.98 1.52 -2.16
C CYS A 94 -3.62 0.99 -2.68
N PHE A 95 -3.09 1.58 -3.76
CA PHE A 95 -1.79 1.19 -4.32
C PHE A 95 -0.59 1.66 -3.48
N ALA A 96 -0.82 2.57 -2.51
CA ALA A 96 0.19 2.95 -1.53
C ALA A 96 0.72 1.72 -0.76
N TYR A 97 -0.10 0.68 -0.57
CA TYR A 97 0.33 -0.55 0.07
C TYR A 97 1.61 -1.13 -0.57
N LEU A 98 1.61 -1.35 -1.88
CA LEU A 98 2.74 -1.98 -2.55
C LEU A 98 3.89 -1.00 -2.81
N GLU A 99 3.60 0.30 -2.97
CA GLU A 99 4.60 1.36 -2.99
C GLU A 99 5.48 1.31 -1.73
N PHE A 100 4.86 1.44 -0.55
CA PHE A 100 5.59 1.45 0.71
C PHE A 100 6.24 0.11 1.03
N LYS A 101 5.58 -1.02 0.70
CA LYS A 101 6.23 -2.34 0.83
C LYS A 101 7.51 -2.40 0.00
N SER A 102 7.50 -1.89 -1.24
CA SER A 102 8.68 -1.83 -2.09
C SER A 102 9.77 -0.91 -1.53
N TYR A 103 9.41 0.24 -0.95
CA TYR A 103 10.34 1.17 -0.33
C TYR A 103 11.06 0.50 0.86
N MET A 104 10.29 -0.11 1.77
CA MET A 104 10.82 -0.74 2.98
C MET A 104 11.72 -1.95 2.65
N LEU A 105 11.33 -2.78 1.67
CA LEU A 105 12.18 -3.89 1.26
C LEU A 105 13.46 -3.41 0.54
N THR A 106 13.37 -2.37 -0.28
CA THR A 106 14.55 -1.77 -0.93
C THR A 106 15.47 -1.12 0.11
N TYR A 107 14.91 -0.48 1.13
CA TYR A 107 15.66 0.04 2.28
C TYR A 107 16.44 -1.08 2.97
N MET A 108 15.83 -2.23 3.23
CA MET A 108 16.53 -3.35 3.86
C MET A 108 17.59 -3.99 2.96
N LEU A 109 17.36 -4.03 1.64
CA LEU A 109 18.36 -4.48 0.67
C LEU A 109 19.58 -3.55 0.65
N TYR A 110 19.36 -2.23 0.67
CA TYR A 110 20.42 -1.24 0.75
C TYR A 110 21.18 -1.33 2.09
N ALA A 111 20.44 -1.42 3.20
CA ALA A 111 21.00 -1.57 4.54
C ALA A 111 21.91 -2.79 4.63
N LYS A 112 21.49 -3.93 4.08
CA LYS A 112 22.28 -5.18 4.08
C LYS A 112 23.65 -5.00 3.42
N GLN A 113 23.75 -4.14 2.40
CA GLN A 113 24.98 -3.91 1.65
C GLN A 113 25.85 -2.78 2.21
N LYS A 114 25.23 -1.68 2.68
CA LYS A 114 25.92 -0.44 3.05
C LYS A 114 25.97 -0.19 4.55
N TYR A 115 24.98 -0.68 5.29
CA TYR A 115 24.82 -0.46 6.72
C TYR A 115 24.46 -1.77 7.45
N PRO A 116 25.34 -2.78 7.44
CA PRO A 116 25.03 -4.10 8.00
C PRO A 116 24.65 -4.07 9.48
N GLU A 117 25.20 -3.13 10.26
CA GLU A 117 24.80 -2.92 11.66
C GLU A 117 23.33 -2.48 11.78
N ILE A 118 22.90 -1.50 10.96
CA ILE A 118 21.51 -1.03 10.92
C ILE A 118 20.57 -2.16 10.48
N TYR A 119 20.95 -2.89 9.43
CA TYR A 119 20.20 -4.06 8.94
C TYR A 119 19.96 -5.10 10.06
N THR A 120 21.02 -5.49 10.77
CA THR A 120 20.92 -6.45 11.87
C THR A 120 20.06 -5.92 13.02
N GLN A 121 20.19 -4.64 13.37
CA GLN A 121 19.37 -4.03 14.44
C GLN A 121 17.88 -3.99 14.09
N ILE A 122 17.53 -3.64 12.86
CA ILE A 122 16.13 -3.63 12.40
C ILE A 122 15.56 -5.05 12.41
N LEU A 123 16.30 -6.06 11.93
CA LEU A 123 15.83 -7.45 11.95
C LEU A 123 15.74 -8.04 13.37
N ALA A 124 16.53 -7.55 14.32
CA ALA A 124 16.41 -7.93 15.72
C ALA A 124 15.22 -7.25 16.43
N ASN A 125 14.61 -6.23 15.82
CA ASN A 125 13.51 -5.49 16.40
C ASN A 125 12.17 -6.21 16.16
N THR A 126 11.84 -7.15 17.04
CA THR A 126 10.64 -7.98 16.92
C THR A 126 9.35 -7.15 16.89
N ASN A 127 9.26 -6.07 17.67
CA ASN A 127 8.06 -5.23 17.71
C ASN A 127 7.84 -4.50 16.38
N PHE A 128 8.92 -4.04 15.73
CA PHE A 128 8.85 -3.47 14.39
C PHE A 128 8.38 -4.51 13.36
N LEU A 129 8.97 -5.71 13.36
CA LEU A 129 8.60 -6.77 12.42
C LEU A 129 7.15 -7.23 12.62
N GLU A 130 6.70 -7.37 13.86
CA GLU A 130 5.32 -7.68 14.20
C GLU A 130 4.36 -6.58 13.71
N SER A 131 4.66 -5.30 13.98
CA SER A 131 3.84 -4.18 13.52
C SER A 131 3.77 -4.11 12.00
N PHE A 132 4.89 -4.26 11.30
CA PHE A 132 4.90 -4.27 9.84
C PHE A 132 4.11 -5.46 9.28
N GLY A 133 4.32 -6.66 9.81
CA GLY A 133 3.59 -7.86 9.40
C GLY A 133 2.07 -7.76 9.65
N MET A 134 1.66 -7.06 10.72
CA MET A 134 0.26 -6.78 11.00
C MET A 134 -0.35 -5.81 9.98
N VAL A 135 0.30 -4.68 9.70
CA VAL A 135 -0.17 -3.70 8.71
C VAL A 135 -0.22 -4.34 7.31
N ASP A 136 0.82 -5.07 6.93
CA ASP A 136 0.90 -5.86 5.69
C ASP A 136 -0.29 -6.83 5.56
N SER A 137 -0.53 -7.64 6.59
CA SER A 137 -1.65 -8.59 6.59
C SER A 137 -3.02 -7.92 6.56
N ASN A 138 -3.16 -6.74 7.15
CA ASN A 138 -4.42 -6.00 7.17
C ASN A 138 -4.72 -5.39 5.79
N TRP A 139 -3.71 -4.86 5.11
CA TRP A 139 -3.83 -4.44 3.71
C TRP A 139 -4.29 -5.57 2.81
N MET A 140 -3.63 -6.74 2.88
CA MET A 140 -4.02 -7.90 2.06
C MET A 140 -5.49 -8.27 2.26
N LYS A 141 -5.97 -8.26 3.51
CA LYS A 141 -7.39 -8.52 3.82
C LYS A 141 -8.31 -7.45 3.25
N LEU A 142 -7.94 -6.18 3.38
CA LEU A 142 -8.73 -5.06 2.88
C LEU A 142 -8.90 -5.14 1.35
N ILE A 143 -7.83 -5.44 0.60
CA ILE A 143 -7.90 -5.63 -0.86
C ILE A 143 -8.84 -6.79 -1.22
N LEU A 144 -8.74 -7.93 -0.52
CA LEU A 144 -9.64 -9.07 -0.77
C LEU A 144 -11.11 -8.73 -0.48
N GLN A 145 -11.37 -7.99 0.61
CA GLN A 145 -12.71 -7.54 0.96
C GLN A 145 -13.27 -6.57 -0.08
N PHE A 146 -12.45 -5.61 -0.54
CA PHE A 146 -12.81 -4.68 -1.59
C PHE A 146 -13.12 -5.39 -2.91
N ASN A 147 -12.28 -6.33 -3.34
CA ASN A 147 -12.53 -7.11 -4.55
C ASN A 147 -13.89 -7.83 -4.52
N SER A 148 -14.22 -8.46 -3.38
CA SER A 148 -15.51 -9.12 -3.17
C SER A 148 -16.68 -8.14 -3.21
N LEU A 149 -16.54 -7.01 -2.51
CA LEU A 149 -17.54 -5.95 -2.50
C LEU A 149 -17.80 -5.39 -3.90
N LYS A 150 -16.74 -5.10 -4.67
CA LYS A 150 -16.85 -4.59 -6.03
C LYS A 150 -17.55 -5.58 -6.95
N GLN A 151 -17.19 -6.87 -6.86
CA GLN A 151 -17.87 -7.91 -7.65
C GLN A 151 -19.39 -7.91 -7.39
N ASN A 152 -19.79 -7.79 -6.12
CA ASN A 152 -21.21 -7.71 -5.75
C ASN A 152 -21.87 -6.44 -6.29
N PHE A 153 -21.19 -5.30 -6.19
CA PHE A 153 -21.68 -4.02 -6.72
C PHE A 153 -21.90 -4.08 -8.23
N VAL A 154 -20.90 -4.52 -9.01
CA VAL A 154 -20.99 -4.63 -10.47
C VAL A 154 -22.15 -5.54 -10.90
N ASN A 155 -22.32 -6.67 -10.20
CA ASN A 155 -23.45 -7.57 -10.45
C ASN A 155 -24.81 -6.91 -10.15
N ALA A 156 -24.91 -6.16 -9.05
CA ALA A 156 -26.13 -5.43 -8.69
C ALA A 156 -26.48 -4.35 -9.71
N GLN A 157 -25.49 -3.56 -10.17
CA GLN A 157 -25.70 -2.53 -11.19
C GLN A 157 -26.15 -3.12 -12.52
N LYS A 158 -25.58 -4.26 -12.92
CA LYS A 158 -26.01 -4.99 -14.12
C LYS A 158 -27.47 -5.42 -14.04
N ILE A 159 -27.92 -5.91 -12.88
CA ILE A 159 -29.33 -6.28 -12.64
C ILE A 159 -30.24 -5.04 -12.69
N ALA A 160 -29.77 -3.90 -12.16
CA ALA A 160 -30.50 -2.64 -12.16
C ALA A 160 -30.51 -1.93 -13.53
N GLY A 161 -29.84 -2.47 -14.55
CA GLY A 161 -29.74 -1.85 -15.88
C GLY A 161 -28.80 -0.64 -15.96
N THR A 162 -27.94 -0.45 -14.96
CA THR A 162 -26.90 0.58 -15.00
C THR A 162 -25.64 0.01 -15.65
N GLU A 163 -25.13 0.70 -16.67
CA GLU A 163 -23.89 0.32 -17.33
C GLU A 163 -22.68 0.56 -16.40
N VAL A 164 -21.85 -0.47 -16.27
CA VAL A 164 -20.55 -0.39 -15.58
C VAL A 164 -19.48 -0.92 -16.52
N TYR A 165 -18.55 -0.05 -16.90
CA TYR A 165 -17.32 -0.43 -17.59
C TYR A 165 -16.19 -0.49 -16.57
N ASP A 166 -15.37 -1.53 -16.61
CA ASP A 166 -14.39 -1.81 -15.57
C ASP A 166 -13.09 -2.35 -16.20
N SER A 167 -12.07 -1.51 -16.26
CA SER A 167 -10.77 -1.78 -16.87
C SER A 167 -9.60 -1.48 -15.93
N GLU A 168 -8.41 -1.94 -16.29
CA GLU A 168 -7.19 -1.78 -15.46
C GLU A 168 -6.83 -0.32 -15.16
N GLU A 169 -7.22 0.62 -16.02
CA GLU A 169 -6.93 2.05 -15.86
C GLU A 169 -8.14 2.82 -15.35
N PHE A 170 -9.34 2.48 -15.83
CA PHE A 170 -10.55 3.24 -15.57
C PHE A 170 -11.77 2.36 -15.24
N MET A 171 -12.64 2.89 -14.38
CA MET A 171 -13.99 2.38 -14.15
C MET A 171 -14.98 3.48 -14.48
N PHE A 172 -16.03 3.16 -15.24
CA PHE A 172 -17.15 4.05 -15.49
C PHE A 172 -18.42 3.45 -14.92
N ILE A 173 -19.19 4.26 -14.18
CA ILE A 173 -20.48 3.89 -13.60
C ILE A 173 -21.48 4.90 -14.17
N GLY A 174 -22.49 4.42 -14.91
CA GLY A 174 -23.54 5.31 -15.46
C GLY A 174 -22.98 6.51 -16.25
N GLY A 175 -21.88 6.31 -16.99
CA GLY A 175 -21.22 7.35 -17.79
C GLY A 175 -20.20 8.24 -17.04
N SER A 176 -20.07 8.13 -15.72
CA SER A 176 -19.09 8.87 -14.92
C SER A 176 -17.87 8.00 -14.61
N GLY A 177 -16.66 8.53 -14.85
CA GLY A 177 -15.41 7.78 -14.78
C GLY A 177 -14.53 8.08 -13.57
N LEU A 178 -13.72 7.10 -13.17
CA LEU A 178 -12.67 7.21 -12.16
C LEU A 178 -11.43 6.36 -12.54
N GLY A 179 -10.27 6.74 -12.03
CA GLY A 179 -9.03 5.97 -12.20
C GLY A 179 -8.95 4.80 -11.20
N THR A 180 -8.58 3.62 -11.67
CA THR A 180 -8.51 2.41 -10.83
C THR A 180 -7.09 2.05 -10.39
N PHE A 181 -6.07 2.60 -11.07
CA PHE A 181 -4.64 2.41 -10.77
C PHE A 181 -4.21 0.94 -10.65
N ARG A 182 -4.94 0.01 -11.28
CA ARG A 182 -4.65 -1.42 -11.18
C ARG A 182 -3.40 -1.78 -11.96
N ASP A 183 -3.10 -1.04 -13.02
CA ASP A 183 -1.85 -1.17 -13.77
C ASP A 183 -0.63 -0.83 -12.89
N ILE A 184 -0.70 0.25 -12.08
CA ILE A 184 0.34 0.63 -11.12
C ILE A 184 0.48 -0.46 -10.07
N TYR A 185 -0.65 -0.88 -9.48
CA TYR A 185 -0.66 -1.95 -8.49
C TYR A 185 -0.02 -3.24 -9.04
N ALA A 186 -0.36 -3.63 -10.28
CA ALA A 186 0.18 -4.81 -10.94
C ALA A 186 1.70 -4.70 -11.20
N LYS A 187 2.20 -3.53 -11.62
CA LYS A 187 3.63 -3.26 -11.81
C LYS A 187 4.42 -3.48 -10.52
N PHE A 188 3.91 -2.97 -9.39
CA PHE A 188 4.53 -3.21 -8.09
C PHE A 188 4.49 -4.67 -7.67
N ASN A 189 3.35 -5.33 -7.85
CA ASN A 189 3.21 -6.74 -7.48
C ASN A 189 4.17 -7.64 -8.28
N ALA A 190 4.35 -7.34 -9.56
CA ALA A 190 5.30 -8.05 -10.42
C ALA A 190 6.75 -7.85 -9.96
N GLU A 191 7.18 -6.62 -9.66
CA GLU A 191 8.54 -6.39 -9.14
C GLU A 191 8.74 -7.09 -7.78
N LEU A 192 7.76 -7.01 -6.88
CA LEU A 192 7.84 -7.60 -5.54
C LEU A 192 7.89 -9.13 -5.54
N SER A 193 7.58 -9.76 -6.69
CA SER A 193 7.72 -11.20 -6.91
C SER A 193 9.14 -11.60 -7.35
N ALA A 194 10.05 -10.64 -7.54
CA ALA A 194 11.46 -10.95 -7.78
C ALA A 194 12.11 -11.56 -6.54
N GLU A 195 12.97 -12.57 -6.73
CA GLU A 195 13.61 -13.35 -5.66
C GLU A 195 14.26 -12.48 -4.56
N LYS A 196 14.88 -11.36 -4.94
CA LYS A 196 15.52 -10.42 -4.01
C LYS A 196 14.53 -9.85 -2.99
N TYR A 197 13.30 -9.56 -3.42
CA TYR A 197 12.25 -8.99 -2.57
C TYR A 197 11.54 -10.07 -1.77
N GLU A 198 11.27 -11.24 -2.37
CA GLU A 198 10.68 -12.37 -1.64
C GLU A 198 11.59 -12.86 -0.51
N THR A 199 12.89 -12.97 -0.79
CA THR A 199 13.90 -13.36 0.21
C THR A 199 13.95 -12.34 1.34
N MET A 200 13.90 -11.04 1.02
CA MET A 200 13.91 -9.99 2.04
C MET A 200 12.61 -9.99 2.86
N ALA A 201 11.45 -10.11 2.21
CA ALA A 201 10.16 -10.19 2.88
C ALA A 201 10.10 -11.38 3.85
N LYS A 202 10.62 -12.55 3.42
CA LYS A 202 10.74 -13.73 4.28
C LYS A 202 11.67 -13.49 5.46
N ALA A 203 12.80 -12.82 5.26
CA ALA A 203 13.72 -12.47 6.34
C ALA A 203 13.07 -11.54 7.39
N MET A 204 12.12 -10.71 6.96
CA MET A 204 11.33 -9.81 7.81
C MET A 204 10.06 -10.47 8.38
N GLY A 205 9.80 -11.75 8.08
CA GLY A 205 8.59 -12.45 8.55
C GLY A 205 7.29 -12.02 7.87
N LEU A 206 7.37 -11.37 6.71
CA LEU A 206 6.21 -10.89 5.96
C LEU A 206 5.61 -11.97 5.07
N LYS A 207 4.33 -11.81 4.73
CA LYS A 207 3.68 -12.65 3.73
C LYS A 207 4.09 -12.23 2.32
N THR A 208 4.16 -13.20 1.44
CA THR A 208 4.30 -12.93 0.00
C THR A 208 3.04 -12.23 -0.48
N ALA A 209 3.21 -11.11 -1.18
CA ALA A 209 2.12 -10.46 -1.90
C ALA A 209 1.83 -11.14 -3.24
N ALA A 210 2.68 -12.09 -3.65
CA ALA A 210 2.54 -12.85 -4.89
C ALA A 210 1.11 -13.38 -5.07
N GLY A 211 0.46 -12.96 -6.15
CA GLY A 211 -0.91 -13.34 -6.50
C GLY A 211 -2.04 -12.53 -5.83
N LEU A 212 -1.73 -11.53 -4.99
CA LEU A 212 -2.75 -10.57 -4.56
C LEU A 212 -3.02 -9.57 -5.69
N GLU A 213 -4.14 -9.74 -6.37
CA GLU A 213 -4.59 -8.83 -7.42
C GLU A 213 -5.56 -7.80 -6.84
N LEU A 214 -5.37 -6.53 -7.20
CA LEU A 214 -6.44 -5.54 -7.11
C LEU A 214 -7.36 -5.74 -8.30
N LYS A 215 -8.64 -6.00 -8.06
CA LYS A 215 -9.58 -6.34 -9.11
C LYS A 215 -10.43 -5.17 -9.53
#